data_AF-A0A292PK96-F1
#
_entry.id   AF-A0A292PK96-F1
#
_cell.length_a   1.000
_cell.length_b   1.000
_cell.length_c   1.000
_cell.angle_alpha   90.00
_cell.angle_beta   90.00
_cell.angle_gamma   90.00
#
_symmetry.space_group_name_H-M   'P 1'
#
loop_
_entity.id
_entity.type
_entity.pdbx_description
1 polymer ?
#
loop_
_entity_poly.entity_id
_entity_poly.type
_entity_poly.pdbx_seq_one_letter_code
_entity_poly.pdbx_strand_id
1 'polypeptide(L)'
;MNTKNLFLIALAGFASIAEADRGTSRKKARNFIMVIPFQHRVVVLLASSDGFGPASETMARDWIHWGDNSTKGLPIDEMMIGQVRTRSSDSYVTDSASSATAYSCGIKTFNGGIAVDSDQEPCGTVLEAAKLKGFTTGLIVTSRITHATPASYVAHIYDRNKEANIALQEIGYSHPLGRTVDILMGGGKCYFTPQKTASSCRKDNVDALAIARTLGYTVFEDKVAFDKDVKLPYLGLFTQATNTMQDHMSYEVDRDPQKEPSLTEMAIKGLNDLYKATKKSKEGFFVMVEASRIDHAGHANDPTGHLHDILEYNRAMDAMREWIDEHDDSPTVLISTADHECGGLTLGYVLDGAPEYWFAPGYFAGSKSSTEKLSRTWKAATTTDLARYARESIFKPYGIMSPTNDEISRAIALRNTTSEFGVFLGRAFSERLGVHWSTLGHSAVDVTLYGYGVNHKDFAGQRENTEVAEFVAEQLGLELDPVTERLRGNTSWVKDNVKPQPGETVRLRGRDLARHHH
;
A
#
# COMPACT_ATOMS: atom_id res chain seq x y z
N MET A 1 57.80 -18.54 -16.71
CA MET A 1 56.61 -17.66 -16.73
C MET A 1 55.46 -18.41 -17.38
N ASN A 2 54.26 -18.31 -16.80
CA ASN A 2 52.93 -18.69 -17.32
C ASN A 2 52.75 -19.98 -18.16
N THR A 3 52.71 -21.11 -17.45
CA THR A 3 51.49 -21.93 -17.25
C THR A 3 50.16 -21.14 -17.32
N LYS A 4 48.95 -21.67 -17.54
CA LYS A 4 48.29 -22.98 -17.81
C LYS A 4 46.81 -22.60 -18.18
N ASN A 5 45.87 -23.44 -18.61
CA ASN A 5 45.79 -24.90 -18.78
C ASN A 5 44.78 -25.18 -19.93
N LEU A 6 44.91 -26.33 -20.62
CA LEU A 6 43.79 -27.00 -21.29
C LEU A 6 43.40 -28.18 -20.38
N PHE A 7 42.11 -28.47 -20.13
CA PHE A 7 41.71 -29.77 -19.56
C PHE A 7 40.33 -30.22 -20.03
N LEU A 8 40.22 -31.54 -20.23
CA LEU A 8 39.10 -32.23 -20.86
C LEU A 8 38.86 -33.54 -20.11
N ILE A 9 37.70 -33.68 -19.47
CA ILE A 9 37.18 -34.91 -18.82
C ILE A 9 35.66 -34.86 -19.04
N ALA A 10 35.09 -35.58 -19.99
CA ALA A 10 34.80 -37.02 -19.99
C ALA A 10 33.66 -37.42 -19.04
N LEU A 11 32.53 -37.85 -19.63
CA LEU A 11 31.42 -38.52 -18.98
C LEU A 11 31.00 -39.68 -19.88
N ALA A 12 30.92 -40.89 -19.32
CA ALA A 12 30.71 -42.14 -20.06
C ALA A 12 29.66 -43.01 -19.35
N GLY A 13 28.96 -43.83 -20.13
CA GLY A 13 27.93 -44.76 -19.66
C GLY A 13 26.52 -44.16 -19.70
N PHE A 14 25.49 -44.80 -20.27
CA PHE A 14 25.43 -46.10 -20.95
C PHE A 14 24.47 -46.01 -22.14
N ALA A 15 24.77 -46.74 -23.22
CA ALA A 15 23.78 -47.09 -24.22
C ALA A 15 23.36 -48.55 -23.99
N SER A 16 22.05 -48.81 -23.99
CA SER A 16 21.51 -50.11 -24.41
C SER A 16 20.70 -49.91 -25.68
N ILE A 17 20.90 -50.81 -26.64
CA ILE A 17 20.20 -50.81 -27.92
C ILE A 17 19.11 -51.88 -27.86
N ALA A 18 17.90 -51.51 -28.28
CA ALA A 18 16.86 -52.46 -28.65
C ALA A 18 16.06 -51.88 -29.83
N GLU A 19 16.28 -52.46 -31.00
CA GLU A 19 15.43 -52.39 -32.19
C GLU A 19 14.09 -53.13 -31.94
N ALA A 20 12.98 -52.92 -32.64
CA ALA A 20 12.57 -51.89 -33.62
C ALA A 20 11.04 -51.98 -33.87
N ASP A 21 10.55 -51.08 -34.74
CA ASP A 21 9.41 -51.22 -35.67
C ASP A 21 8.06 -50.49 -35.36
N ARG A 22 7.45 -50.01 -36.46
CA ARG A 22 6.06 -49.50 -36.68
C ARG A 22 5.65 -48.16 -36.08
N GLY A 23 6.25 -47.11 -36.63
CA GLY A 23 5.54 -46.20 -37.53
C GLY A 23 4.18 -45.61 -37.12
N THR A 24 4.20 -44.49 -36.42
CA THR A 24 3.33 -43.32 -36.70
C THR A 24 4.11 -42.04 -36.40
N SER A 25 3.95 -40.99 -37.22
CA SER A 25 4.86 -39.83 -37.19
C SER A 25 4.54 -38.84 -36.06
N ARG A 26 5.12 -39.05 -34.87
CA ARG A 26 5.34 -37.95 -33.92
C ARG A 26 6.73 -37.36 -34.14
N LYS A 27 6.81 -36.12 -34.63
CA LYS A 27 8.07 -35.35 -34.66
C LYS A 27 8.52 -35.12 -33.21
N LYS A 28 9.45 -35.94 -32.70
CA LYS A 28 10.17 -35.61 -31.47
C LYS A 28 10.94 -34.31 -31.69
N ALA A 29 10.78 -33.34 -30.79
CA ALA A 29 11.68 -32.18 -30.75
C ALA A 29 13.11 -32.69 -30.57
N ARG A 30 14.00 -32.30 -31.50
CA ARG A 30 15.43 -32.66 -31.47
C ARG A 30 16.32 -31.61 -30.82
N ASN A 31 15.73 -30.47 -30.45
CA ASN A 31 16.39 -29.35 -29.78
C ASN A 31 15.68 -29.13 -28.46
N PHE A 32 16.40 -29.24 -27.35
CA PHE A 32 15.97 -28.76 -26.04
C PHE A 32 16.93 -27.62 -25.68
N ILE A 33 16.46 -26.38 -25.82
CA ILE A 33 17.27 -25.20 -25.46
C ILE A 33 16.94 -24.88 -24.00
N MET A 34 17.81 -25.32 -23.08
CA MET A 34 17.79 -24.85 -21.71
C MET A 34 18.43 -23.45 -21.68
N VAL A 35 17.61 -22.40 -21.83
CA VAL A 35 18.03 -21.02 -21.54
C VAL A 35 17.85 -20.77 -20.04
N ILE A 36 18.86 -21.14 -19.26
CA ILE A 36 19.12 -20.59 -17.92
C ILE A 36 20.61 -20.24 -17.94
N PRO A 37 20.98 -18.95 -17.82
CA PRO A 37 20.46 -18.09 -16.77
C PRO A 37 19.89 -16.74 -17.25
N PHE A 38 18.68 -16.42 -16.79
CA PHE A 38 18.48 -15.06 -16.27
C PHE A 38 19.39 -14.91 -15.05
N GLN A 39 20.42 -14.07 -15.14
CA GLN A 39 21.17 -13.66 -13.95
C GLN A 39 20.19 -12.96 -13.01
N HIS A 40 20.11 -13.41 -11.75
CA HIS A 40 19.00 -13.14 -10.86
C HIS A 40 18.94 -11.68 -10.39
N ARG A 41 18.41 -10.81 -11.23
CA ARG A 41 17.81 -9.54 -10.83
C ARG A 41 16.46 -9.51 -11.49
N VAL A 42 15.48 -10.10 -10.81
CA VAL A 42 14.09 -9.69 -10.98
C VAL A 42 13.81 -8.84 -9.75
N VAL A 43 13.53 -7.56 -9.96
CA VAL A 43 13.03 -6.68 -8.92
C VAL A 43 11.50 -6.74 -9.00
N VAL A 44 10.84 -7.02 -7.89
CA VAL A 44 9.38 -6.88 -7.80
C VAL A 44 9.08 -5.57 -7.07
N LEU A 45 8.38 -4.68 -7.76
CA LEU A 45 7.70 -3.55 -7.17
C LEU A 45 6.23 -3.92 -7.03
N LEU A 46 5.71 -3.96 -5.80
CA LEU A 46 4.27 -3.99 -5.60
C LEU A 46 3.82 -2.59 -5.15
N ALA A 47 3.14 -1.87 -6.03
CA ALA A 47 2.50 -0.63 -5.66
C ALA A 47 1.05 -0.89 -5.25
N SER A 48 0.69 -0.59 -4.00
CA SER A 48 -0.67 -0.70 -3.47
C SER A 48 -1.33 0.67 -3.43
N SER A 49 -2.57 0.77 -3.89
CA SER A 49 -3.38 1.99 -3.84
C SER A 49 -4.61 1.76 -2.96
N ASP A 50 -4.42 1.87 -1.63
CA ASP A 50 -5.45 1.59 -0.60
C ASP A 50 -6.77 2.30 -0.97
N GLY A 51 -7.87 1.56 -1.14
CA GLY A 51 -9.20 2.12 -1.47
C GLY A 51 -9.43 2.64 -2.90
N PHE A 52 -8.53 2.41 -3.86
CA PHE A 52 -8.60 2.97 -5.22
C PHE A 52 -9.42 2.12 -6.21
N GLY A 53 -10.65 2.53 -6.50
CA GLY A 53 -11.52 1.87 -7.49
C GLY A 53 -11.47 2.49 -8.90
N PRO A 54 -12.06 1.83 -9.93
CA PRO A 54 -12.10 2.36 -11.30
C PRO A 54 -12.79 3.74 -11.44
N ALA A 55 -13.79 4.02 -10.59
CA ALA A 55 -14.45 5.33 -10.55
C ALA A 55 -13.51 6.45 -10.05
N SER A 56 -12.63 6.15 -9.10
CA SER A 56 -11.62 7.07 -8.56
C SER A 56 -10.63 7.52 -9.64
N GLU A 57 -10.13 6.58 -10.44
CA GLU A 57 -9.24 6.86 -11.57
C GLU A 57 -9.93 7.73 -12.64
N THR A 58 -11.18 7.41 -12.98
CA THR A 58 -11.99 8.22 -13.90
C THR A 58 -12.17 9.66 -13.38
N MET A 59 -12.39 9.84 -12.07
CA MET A 59 -12.53 11.17 -11.46
C MET A 59 -11.26 12.02 -11.62
N ALA A 60 -10.08 11.41 -11.45
CA ALA A 60 -8.81 12.11 -11.56
C ALA A 60 -8.46 12.48 -13.00
N ARG A 61 -8.71 11.57 -13.94
CA ARG A 61 -8.56 11.78 -15.38
C ARG A 61 -9.43 12.94 -15.89
N ASP A 62 -10.72 12.91 -15.60
CA ASP A 62 -11.67 13.93 -16.05
C ASP A 62 -11.38 15.31 -15.46
N TRP A 63 -10.81 15.35 -14.24
CA TRP A 63 -10.27 16.60 -13.67
C TRP A 63 -9.13 17.19 -14.51
N ILE A 64 -8.16 16.38 -14.93
CA ILE A 64 -7.03 16.87 -15.73
C ILE A 64 -7.49 17.36 -17.12
N HIS A 65 -8.51 16.74 -17.71
CA HIS A 65 -9.03 17.11 -19.04
C HIS A 65 -10.03 18.28 -19.04
N TRP A 66 -10.63 18.61 -17.90
CA TRP A 66 -11.72 19.60 -17.82
C TRP A 66 -11.39 20.96 -18.48
N GLY A 67 -10.15 21.42 -18.39
CA GLY A 67 -9.74 22.75 -18.86
C GLY A 67 -9.46 22.86 -20.36
N ASP A 68 -9.12 21.75 -21.04
CA ASP A 68 -8.72 21.74 -22.45
C ASP A 68 -9.49 20.74 -23.33
N ASN A 69 -10.38 19.94 -22.72
CA ASN A 69 -11.15 18.87 -23.35
C ASN A 69 -10.26 17.86 -24.11
N SER A 70 -9.05 17.62 -23.60
CA SER A 70 -8.16 16.57 -24.10
C SER A 70 -8.66 15.17 -23.72
N THR A 71 -8.13 14.16 -24.40
CA THR A 71 -8.46 12.74 -24.19
C THR A 71 -7.18 11.93 -23.96
N LYS A 72 -6.22 12.51 -23.23
CA LYS A 72 -4.93 11.84 -22.96
C LYS A 72 -5.11 10.77 -21.88
N GLY A 73 -4.16 9.86 -21.78
CA GLY A 73 -4.10 8.99 -20.61
C GLY A 73 -3.55 9.77 -19.41
N LEU A 74 -3.92 9.35 -18.20
CA LEU A 74 -3.01 9.44 -17.07
C LEU A 74 -1.94 8.34 -17.23
N PRO A 75 -0.70 8.50 -16.70
CA PRO A 75 0.39 7.57 -16.98
C PRO A 75 0.10 6.11 -16.64
N ILE A 76 -0.74 5.86 -15.64
CA ILE A 76 -1.10 4.50 -15.21
C ILE A 76 -1.99 3.76 -16.23
N ASP A 77 -2.64 4.46 -17.16
CA ASP A 77 -3.51 3.87 -18.18
C ASP A 77 -2.78 2.92 -19.12
N GLU A 78 -1.56 3.31 -19.51
CA GLU A 78 -0.72 2.53 -20.41
C GLU A 78 -0.18 1.26 -19.73
N MET A 79 -0.38 1.14 -18.41
CA MET A 79 0.00 -0.01 -17.59
C MET A 79 -1.17 -0.96 -17.28
N MET A 80 -2.42 -0.65 -17.64
CA MET A 80 -3.55 -1.51 -17.30
C MET A 80 -3.46 -2.88 -18.00
N ILE A 81 -3.49 -3.96 -17.22
CA ILE A 81 -3.42 -5.35 -17.70
C ILE A 81 -4.56 -6.25 -17.24
N GLY A 82 -5.42 -5.81 -16.31
CA GLY A 82 -6.45 -6.68 -15.76
C GLY A 82 -7.28 -6.07 -14.64
N GLN A 83 -7.86 -6.94 -13.82
CA GLN A 83 -8.59 -6.61 -12.59
C GLN A 83 -8.35 -7.69 -11.53
N VAL A 84 -8.55 -7.34 -10.25
CA VAL A 84 -8.36 -8.21 -9.09
C VAL A 84 -9.63 -8.24 -8.23
N ARG A 85 -10.05 -9.44 -7.84
CA ARG A 85 -11.11 -9.71 -6.85
C ARG A 85 -10.49 -9.73 -5.45
N THR A 86 -11.16 -9.12 -4.47
CA THR A 86 -10.48 -8.70 -3.21
C THR A 86 -11.04 -9.30 -1.91
N ARG A 87 -12.22 -9.97 -1.94
CA ARG A 87 -12.95 -10.48 -0.76
C ARG A 87 -12.08 -11.19 0.30
N SER A 88 -12.46 -11.12 1.57
CA SER A 88 -11.79 -11.85 2.66
C SER A 88 -12.36 -13.28 2.82
N SER A 89 -11.89 -14.03 3.82
CA SER A 89 -12.52 -15.32 4.20
C SER A 89 -13.81 -15.15 5.00
N ASP A 90 -14.02 -14.00 5.65
CA ASP A 90 -15.15 -13.69 6.54
C ASP A 90 -16.07 -12.57 6.00
N SER A 91 -15.89 -12.10 4.77
CA SER A 91 -16.68 -11.01 4.20
C SER A 91 -16.54 -10.94 2.67
N TYR A 92 -17.64 -10.57 1.98
CA TYR A 92 -17.58 -10.16 0.57
C TYR A 92 -16.91 -8.79 0.38
N VAL A 93 -16.89 -7.96 1.43
CA VAL A 93 -16.18 -6.68 1.49
C VAL A 93 -14.96 -6.86 2.39
N THR A 94 -13.78 -6.88 1.79
CA THR A 94 -12.51 -7.13 2.46
C THR A 94 -12.06 -5.93 3.30
N ASP A 95 -10.96 -6.06 4.05
CA ASP A 95 -10.23 -4.93 4.63
C ASP A 95 -8.75 -4.99 4.23
N SER A 96 -8.04 -3.86 4.32
CA SER A 96 -6.61 -3.77 3.98
C SER A 96 -5.74 -4.88 4.60
N ALA A 97 -6.04 -5.32 5.83
CA ALA A 97 -5.29 -6.39 6.50
C ALA A 97 -5.46 -7.75 5.82
N SER A 98 -6.70 -8.15 5.56
CA SER A 98 -7.01 -9.42 4.91
C SER A 98 -6.63 -9.44 3.42
N SER A 99 -6.78 -8.32 2.72
CA SER A 99 -6.37 -8.20 1.32
C SER A 99 -4.84 -8.16 1.16
N ALA A 100 -4.12 -7.39 1.99
CA ALA A 100 -2.67 -7.39 1.98
C ALA A 100 -2.06 -8.72 2.46
N THR A 101 -2.71 -9.44 3.38
CA THR A 101 -2.33 -10.82 3.73
C THR A 101 -2.48 -11.78 2.54
N ALA A 102 -3.50 -11.59 1.70
CA ALA A 102 -3.61 -12.37 0.46
C ALA A 102 -2.50 -12.01 -0.54
N TYR A 103 -2.16 -10.72 -0.68
CA TYR A 103 -1.03 -10.26 -1.52
C TYR A 103 0.35 -10.66 -0.99
N SER A 104 0.49 -10.94 0.31
CA SER A 104 1.79 -11.25 0.92
C SER A 104 2.02 -12.74 1.16
N CYS A 105 0.99 -13.50 1.56
CA CYS A 105 1.06 -14.93 1.88
C CYS A 105 0.38 -15.85 0.85
N GLY A 106 -0.43 -15.32 -0.06
CA GLY A 106 -1.20 -16.14 -1.01
C GLY A 106 -2.40 -16.88 -0.40
N ILE A 107 -2.87 -16.46 0.79
CA ILE A 107 -4.01 -17.07 1.47
C ILE A 107 -5.13 -16.08 1.78
N LYS A 108 -6.38 -16.54 1.78
CA LYS A 108 -7.51 -15.76 2.31
C LYS A 108 -7.53 -15.83 3.84
N THR A 109 -7.71 -14.68 4.48
CA THR A 109 -7.89 -14.57 5.94
C THR A 109 -9.05 -13.64 6.30
N PHE A 110 -9.37 -13.53 7.59
CA PHE A 110 -10.48 -12.73 8.11
C PHE A 110 -10.13 -11.25 8.20
N ASN A 111 -11.12 -10.36 8.09
CA ASN A 111 -10.92 -8.92 8.14
C ASN A 111 -10.26 -8.51 9.47
N GLY A 112 -9.07 -7.90 9.38
CA GLY A 112 -8.26 -7.46 10.50
C GLY A 112 -7.09 -8.38 10.89
N GLY A 113 -6.99 -9.59 10.32
CA GLY A 113 -5.83 -10.47 10.50
C GLY A 113 -4.62 -10.00 9.67
N ILE A 114 -3.43 -9.95 10.28
CA ILE A 114 -2.18 -9.52 9.66
C ILE A 114 -1.25 -10.73 9.52
N ALA A 115 -0.98 -11.16 8.27
CA ALA A 115 -0.14 -12.31 7.91
C ALA A 115 -0.38 -13.57 8.76
N VAL A 116 -1.67 -13.86 9.01
CA VAL A 116 -2.15 -15.06 9.71
C VAL A 116 -3.26 -15.74 8.91
N ASP A 117 -3.38 -17.05 9.04
CA ASP A 117 -4.52 -17.81 8.51
C ASP A 117 -5.79 -17.64 9.37
N SER A 118 -6.87 -18.34 8.99
CA SER A 118 -8.16 -18.24 9.70
C SER A 118 -8.14 -18.86 11.10
N ASP A 119 -7.16 -19.71 11.43
CA ASP A 119 -6.91 -20.21 12.80
C ASP A 119 -5.99 -19.27 13.60
N GLN A 120 -5.61 -18.13 13.02
CA GLN A 120 -4.67 -17.13 13.54
C GLN A 120 -3.23 -17.67 13.66
N GLU A 121 -2.84 -18.69 12.89
CA GLU A 121 -1.44 -19.14 12.79
C GLU A 121 -0.70 -18.30 11.74
N PRO A 122 0.58 -17.93 11.97
CA PRO A 122 1.32 -17.10 11.02
C PRO A 122 1.50 -17.80 9.66
N CYS A 123 1.44 -17.03 8.58
CA CYS A 123 1.83 -17.45 7.23
C CYS A 123 3.11 -16.71 6.80
N GLY A 124 4.01 -17.39 6.10
CA GLY A 124 5.24 -16.79 5.60
C GLY A 124 4.97 -15.90 4.39
N THR A 125 5.55 -14.71 4.37
CA THR A 125 5.31 -13.72 3.31
C THR A 125 6.35 -13.76 2.20
N VAL A 126 5.99 -13.22 1.02
CA VAL A 126 6.93 -12.98 -0.09
C VAL A 126 8.11 -12.08 0.30
N LEU A 127 7.93 -11.12 1.22
CA LEU A 127 9.03 -10.26 1.69
C LEU A 127 10.01 -11.05 2.55
N GLU A 128 9.50 -11.85 3.50
CA GLU A 128 10.32 -12.71 4.35
C GLU A 128 11.08 -13.76 3.53
N ALA A 129 10.40 -14.42 2.59
CA ALA A 129 11.00 -15.40 1.70
C ALA A 129 12.07 -14.77 0.80
N ALA A 130 11.80 -13.59 0.22
CA ALA A 130 12.79 -12.84 -0.55
C ALA A 130 14.01 -12.49 0.33
N LYS A 131 13.80 -12.02 1.56
CA LYS A 131 14.88 -11.71 2.50
C LYS A 131 15.74 -12.93 2.83
N LEU A 132 15.11 -14.06 3.13
CA LEU A 132 15.81 -15.32 3.44
C LEU A 132 16.58 -15.87 2.22
N LYS A 133 16.10 -15.61 1.00
CA LYS A 133 16.81 -15.91 -0.25
C LYS A 133 17.99 -14.95 -0.54
N GLY A 134 18.05 -13.81 0.14
CA GLY A 134 19.16 -12.85 0.06
C GLY A 134 18.84 -11.54 -0.66
N PHE A 135 17.57 -11.29 -1.00
CA PHE A 135 17.13 -10.01 -1.54
C PHE A 135 17.22 -8.90 -0.48
N THR A 136 17.44 -7.67 -0.93
CA THR A 136 17.24 -6.47 -0.08
C THR A 136 15.76 -6.09 -0.11
N THR A 137 15.23 -5.50 0.96
CA THR A 137 13.77 -5.41 1.19
C THR A 137 13.33 -4.04 1.67
N GLY A 138 12.17 -3.57 1.22
CA GLY A 138 11.63 -2.27 1.62
C GLY A 138 10.10 -2.20 1.74
N LEU A 139 9.63 -1.32 2.62
CA LEU A 139 8.23 -0.92 2.81
C LEU A 139 8.17 0.62 2.85
N ILE A 140 7.37 1.21 1.96
CA ILE A 140 7.29 2.67 1.75
C ILE A 140 5.81 3.05 1.65
N VAL A 141 5.27 3.86 2.55
CA VAL A 141 3.83 4.13 2.63
C VAL A 141 3.50 5.57 2.99
N THR A 142 2.32 6.07 2.62
CA THR A 142 1.76 7.34 3.15
C THR A 142 0.81 7.15 4.35
N SER A 143 0.58 5.91 4.79
CA SER A 143 -0.05 5.59 6.07
C SER A 143 0.95 5.72 7.24
N ARG A 144 0.58 5.20 8.41
CA ARG A 144 1.58 4.80 9.41
C ARG A 144 2.35 3.62 8.85
N ILE A 145 3.66 3.54 9.07
CA ILE A 145 4.41 2.34 8.62
C ILE A 145 3.88 1.05 9.27
N THR A 146 3.27 1.16 10.46
CA THR A 146 2.59 0.09 11.20
C THR A 146 1.17 -0.24 10.74
N HIS A 147 0.67 0.41 9.68
CA HIS A 147 -0.68 0.18 9.17
C HIS A 147 -0.79 -1.20 8.50
N ALA A 148 -2.02 -1.64 8.24
CA ALA A 148 -2.29 -3.04 7.91
C ALA A 148 -1.57 -3.56 6.66
N THR A 149 -1.47 -2.75 5.61
CA THR A 149 -0.83 -3.15 4.35
C THR A 149 0.66 -3.42 4.51
N PRO A 150 1.51 -2.46 4.96
CA PRO A 150 2.93 -2.75 5.23
C PRO A 150 3.13 -3.81 6.31
N ALA A 151 2.32 -3.81 7.38
CA ALA A 151 2.41 -4.80 8.44
C ALA A 151 2.22 -6.24 7.91
N SER A 152 1.32 -6.45 6.95
CA SER A 152 1.03 -7.78 6.39
C SER A 152 2.18 -8.39 5.59
N TYR A 153 3.28 -7.65 5.33
CA TYR A 153 4.49 -8.19 4.71
C TYR A 153 5.55 -8.66 5.73
N VAL A 154 5.45 -8.31 7.01
CA VAL A 154 6.59 -8.44 7.95
C VAL A 154 6.20 -8.70 9.41
N ALA A 155 4.94 -8.52 9.77
CA ALA A 155 4.42 -8.78 11.11
C ALA A 155 3.32 -9.84 11.02
N HIS A 156 3.13 -10.60 12.09
CA HIS A 156 2.06 -11.60 12.20
C HIS A 156 1.29 -11.32 13.48
N ILE A 157 0.01 -10.98 13.38
CA ILE A 157 -0.85 -10.71 14.54
C ILE A 157 -2.34 -10.80 14.21
N TYR A 158 -3.13 -11.27 15.17
CA TYR A 158 -4.58 -11.49 15.02
C TYR A 158 -5.45 -10.22 14.87
N ASP A 159 -4.94 -9.02 15.19
CA ASP A 159 -5.66 -7.75 15.04
C ASP A 159 -4.74 -6.61 14.60
N ARG A 160 -5.02 -6.04 13.43
CA ARG A 160 -4.36 -4.86 12.83
C ARG A 160 -4.23 -3.65 13.77
N ASN A 161 -5.05 -3.53 14.82
CA ASN A 161 -4.93 -2.44 15.82
C ASN A 161 -3.69 -2.57 16.74
N LYS A 162 -2.97 -3.69 16.72
CA LYS A 162 -1.81 -3.97 17.57
C LYS A 162 -0.53 -3.32 17.04
N GLU A 163 -0.63 -2.11 16.54
CA GLU A 163 0.45 -1.37 15.85
C GLU A 163 1.72 -1.20 16.71
N ALA A 164 1.59 -1.13 18.05
CA ALA A 164 2.74 -1.12 18.97
C ALA A 164 3.53 -2.45 19.02
N ASN A 165 2.88 -3.58 18.73
CA ASN A 165 3.53 -4.89 18.60
C ASN A 165 4.07 -5.10 17.19
N ILE A 166 3.32 -4.65 16.17
CA ILE A 166 3.73 -4.64 14.76
C ILE A 166 5.05 -3.86 14.60
N ALA A 167 5.16 -2.65 15.18
CA ALA A 167 6.38 -1.85 15.19
C ALA A 167 7.64 -2.59 15.69
N LEU A 168 7.47 -3.54 16.62
CA LEU A 168 8.57 -4.35 17.16
C LEU A 168 8.91 -5.54 16.26
N GLN A 169 7.95 -6.03 15.47
CA GLN A 169 8.18 -7.06 14.46
C GLN A 169 8.86 -6.45 13.22
N GLU A 170 8.39 -5.30 12.73
CA GLU A 170 8.96 -4.56 11.58
C GLU A 170 10.47 -4.28 11.71
N ILE A 171 10.90 -3.79 12.87
CA ILE A 171 12.33 -3.53 13.13
C ILE A 171 13.13 -4.81 13.39
N GLY A 172 12.49 -5.97 13.44
CA GLY A 172 13.13 -7.26 13.70
C GLY A 172 13.46 -7.54 15.16
N TYR A 173 12.83 -6.85 16.12
CA TYR A 173 13.11 -7.02 17.55
C TYR A 173 12.37 -8.22 18.15
N SER A 174 11.04 -8.29 17.94
CA SER A 174 10.21 -9.42 18.37
C SER A 174 9.97 -10.43 17.23
N HIS A 175 10.52 -10.20 16.04
CA HIS A 175 10.32 -11.06 14.88
C HIS A 175 11.26 -12.28 14.90
N PRO A 176 10.77 -13.53 14.72
CA PRO A 176 11.57 -14.75 14.88
C PRO A 176 12.60 -14.98 13.77
N LEU A 177 12.47 -14.28 12.64
CA LEU A 177 13.48 -14.24 11.57
C LEU A 177 14.52 -13.13 11.78
N GLY A 178 14.38 -12.31 12.83
CA GLY A 178 15.17 -11.10 13.05
C GLY A 178 14.77 -9.99 12.08
N ARG A 179 15.73 -9.13 11.72
CA ARG A 179 15.50 -7.97 10.83
C ARG A 179 15.25 -8.40 9.38
N THR A 180 13.97 -8.44 9.02
CA THR A 180 13.51 -8.87 7.69
C THR A 180 13.36 -7.74 6.67
N VAL A 181 13.34 -6.48 7.10
CA VAL A 181 13.23 -5.27 6.24
C VAL A 181 14.52 -4.45 6.30
N ASP A 182 14.90 -3.78 5.21
CA ASP A 182 16.04 -2.85 5.17
C ASP A 182 15.62 -1.38 5.02
N ILE A 183 14.46 -1.10 4.43
CA ILE A 183 13.86 0.24 4.30
C ILE A 183 12.46 0.24 4.93
N LEU A 184 12.25 1.12 5.90
CA LEU A 184 10.94 1.46 6.45
C LEU A 184 10.71 2.97 6.26
N MET A 185 9.69 3.39 5.54
CA MET A 185 9.35 4.82 5.37
C MET A 185 7.85 5.08 5.43
N GLY A 186 7.42 6.03 6.28
CA GLY A 186 6.04 6.51 6.34
C GLY A 186 5.77 7.41 7.56
N GLY A 187 4.52 7.44 8.03
CA GLY A 187 4.15 8.05 9.31
C GLY A 187 4.22 7.08 10.50
N GLY A 188 3.64 7.46 11.63
CA GLY A 188 3.35 6.54 12.74
C GLY A 188 4.35 6.53 13.90
N LYS A 189 5.18 7.57 14.04
CA LYS A 189 6.18 7.73 15.12
C LYS A 189 5.59 7.52 16.53
N CYS A 190 4.31 7.78 16.74
CA CYS A 190 3.64 7.54 18.02
C CYS A 190 3.70 6.07 18.47
N TYR A 191 3.76 5.09 17.56
CA TYR A 191 3.89 3.67 17.92
C TYR A 191 5.33 3.23 18.23
N PHE A 192 6.32 4.08 17.92
CA PHE A 192 7.73 3.79 18.21
C PHE A 192 8.28 4.51 19.45
N THR A 193 7.54 5.47 20.00
CA THR A 193 7.97 6.29 21.15
C THR A 193 7.34 5.80 22.46
N PRO A 194 8.05 5.85 23.61
CA PRO A 194 7.52 5.39 24.90
C PRO A 194 6.25 6.13 25.34
N GLN A 195 5.36 5.47 26.09
CA GLN A 195 4.11 6.04 26.64
C GLN A 195 4.28 7.40 27.35
N LYS A 196 5.44 7.68 27.95
CA LYS A 196 5.73 8.97 28.62
C LYS A 196 5.93 10.15 27.66
N THR A 197 6.17 9.89 26.38
CA THR A 197 6.19 10.92 25.34
C THR A 197 4.74 11.36 25.07
N ALA A 198 4.47 12.67 25.14
CA ALA A 198 3.11 13.22 25.10
C ALA A 198 2.29 12.85 23.85
N SER A 199 2.97 12.49 22.74
CA SER A 199 2.38 12.06 21.47
C SER A 199 2.45 10.55 21.24
N SER A 200 2.71 9.73 22.27
CA SER A 200 2.83 8.28 22.10
C SER A 200 1.46 7.60 21.94
N CYS A 201 1.41 6.62 21.05
CA CYS A 201 0.31 5.67 20.91
C CYS A 201 0.60 4.34 21.66
N ARG A 202 1.80 4.18 22.24
CA ARG A 202 2.17 2.99 23.02
C ARG A 202 1.52 3.01 24.40
N LYS A 203 1.18 1.82 24.89
CA LYS A 203 0.67 1.60 26.26
C LYS A 203 1.77 1.12 27.23
N ASP A 204 3.00 1.08 26.75
CA ASP A 204 4.19 0.63 27.47
C ASP A 204 5.33 1.68 27.39
N ASN A 205 6.40 1.46 28.15
CA ASN A 205 7.55 2.38 28.16
C ASN A 205 8.67 1.93 27.18
N VAL A 206 8.36 1.17 26.13
CA VAL A 206 9.35 0.70 25.16
C VAL A 206 9.73 1.83 24.20
N ASP A 207 11.03 2.06 24.04
CA ASP A 207 11.58 2.96 23.02
C ASP A 207 12.01 2.15 21.80
N ALA A 208 11.09 1.98 20.85
CA ALA A 208 11.37 1.21 19.64
C ALA A 208 12.34 1.95 18.71
N LEU A 209 12.44 3.28 18.77
CA LEU A 209 13.44 4.06 18.03
C LEU A 209 14.85 3.81 18.57
N ALA A 210 15.02 3.69 19.89
CA ALA A 210 16.29 3.29 20.50
C ALA A 210 16.65 1.85 20.12
N ILE A 211 15.69 0.91 20.18
CA ILE A 211 15.89 -0.48 19.76
C ILE A 211 16.28 -0.55 18.27
N ALA A 212 15.61 0.17 17.38
CA ALA A 212 15.94 0.20 15.96
C ALA A 212 17.38 0.66 15.72
N ARG A 213 17.84 1.70 16.42
CA ARG A 213 19.25 2.17 16.36
C ARG A 213 20.22 1.08 16.85
N THR A 214 19.90 0.35 17.92
CA THR A 214 20.70 -0.82 18.38
C THR A 214 20.71 -1.96 17.37
N LEU A 215 19.61 -2.18 16.63
CA LEU A 215 19.51 -3.13 15.51
C LEU A 215 20.14 -2.61 14.20
N GLY A 216 20.82 -1.45 14.25
CA GLY A 216 21.62 -0.90 13.16
C GLY A 216 20.87 0.00 12.18
N TYR A 217 19.61 0.36 12.46
CA TYR A 217 18.86 1.30 11.63
C TYR A 217 19.39 2.73 11.78
N THR A 218 19.61 3.40 10.65
CA THR A 218 19.63 4.87 10.61
C THR A 218 18.20 5.37 10.77
N VAL A 219 17.91 6.13 11.83
CA VAL A 219 16.56 6.69 12.08
C VAL A 219 16.54 8.16 11.73
N PHE A 220 15.57 8.59 10.92
CA PHE A 220 15.35 9.99 10.57
C PHE A 220 13.84 10.35 10.56
N GLU A 221 13.54 11.61 10.82
CA GLU A 221 12.18 12.04 11.24
C GLU A 221 11.70 13.32 10.51
N ASP A 222 12.44 13.77 9.48
CA ASP A 222 12.16 15.01 8.74
C ASP A 222 12.73 14.97 7.30
N LYS A 223 12.22 15.86 6.42
CA LYS A 223 12.66 16.01 5.03
C LYS A 223 14.16 16.31 4.88
N VAL A 224 14.74 17.14 5.75
CA VAL A 224 16.15 17.57 5.68
C VAL A 224 17.10 16.41 5.99
N ALA A 225 16.68 15.46 6.81
CA ALA A 225 17.40 14.21 7.06
C ALA A 225 17.15 13.15 5.98
N PHE A 226 15.93 13.08 5.42
CA PHE A 226 15.57 12.23 4.28
C PHE A 226 16.39 12.55 3.02
N ASP A 227 16.62 13.84 2.72
CA ASP A 227 17.36 14.31 1.54
C ASP A 227 18.89 14.01 1.59
N LYS A 228 19.37 13.27 2.61
CA LYS A 228 20.77 12.87 2.76
C LYS A 228 21.01 11.46 2.22
N ASP A 229 22.24 11.22 1.76
CA ASP A 229 22.71 9.85 1.50
C ASP A 229 22.84 9.09 2.83
N VAL A 230 21.97 8.10 3.03
CA VAL A 230 21.87 7.28 4.24
C VAL A 230 22.13 5.82 3.86
N LYS A 231 22.84 5.09 4.72
CA LYS A 231 23.13 3.67 4.48
C LYS A 231 21.99 2.80 5.00
N LEU A 232 21.69 1.74 4.25
CA LEU A 232 20.79 0.68 4.70
C LEU A 232 21.37 -0.03 5.94
N PRO A 233 20.52 -0.46 6.89
CA PRO A 233 19.07 -0.27 6.90
C PRO A 233 18.67 1.11 7.47
N TYR A 234 17.47 1.60 7.13
CA TYR A 234 16.93 2.85 7.69
C TYR A 234 15.42 2.85 7.95
N LEU A 235 15.02 3.73 8.87
CA LEU A 235 13.65 3.96 9.34
C LEU A 235 13.35 5.46 9.28
N GLY A 236 12.53 5.86 8.30
CA GLY A 236 12.02 7.22 8.10
C GLY A 236 10.60 7.36 8.66
N LEU A 237 10.39 8.28 9.61
CA LEU A 237 9.10 8.50 10.27
C LEU A 237 8.75 10.00 10.28
N PHE A 238 8.01 10.45 9.28
CA PHE A 238 7.88 11.88 8.93
C PHE A 238 6.80 12.65 9.71
N THR A 239 5.90 11.94 10.37
CA THR A 239 4.80 12.53 11.16
C THR A 239 4.88 12.15 12.62
N GLN A 240 4.16 12.91 13.44
CA GLN A 240 3.99 12.63 14.87
C GLN A 240 2.57 12.99 15.29
N ALA A 241 1.90 12.08 16.01
CA ALA A 241 0.53 12.28 16.48
C ALA A 241 0.34 13.60 17.24
N THR A 242 -0.67 14.39 16.86
CA THR A 242 -1.08 15.62 17.58
C THR A 242 -2.40 15.41 18.30
N ASN A 243 -2.32 14.70 19.43
CA ASN A 243 -3.41 14.48 20.40
C ASN A 243 -4.66 13.75 19.88
N THR A 244 -4.59 13.20 18.67
CA THR A 244 -5.60 12.34 18.03
C THR A 244 -4.87 11.22 17.29
N MET A 245 -5.55 10.13 16.91
CA MET A 245 -4.94 8.96 16.23
C MET A 245 -4.49 9.24 14.77
N GLN A 246 -4.34 10.51 14.40
CA GLN A 246 -3.89 10.97 13.09
C GLN A 246 -2.36 11.14 13.13
N ASP A 247 -1.67 10.02 12.86
CA ASP A 247 -0.22 9.95 12.64
C ASP A 247 0.12 9.29 11.29
N HIS A 248 -0.80 9.34 10.33
CA HIS A 248 -0.49 9.06 8.93
C HIS A 248 0.26 10.26 8.33
N MET A 249 0.85 10.07 7.14
CA MET A 249 1.35 11.20 6.35
C MET A 249 0.20 12.12 5.93
N SER A 250 0.51 13.39 5.65
CA SER A 250 -0.48 14.36 5.16
C SER A 250 -1.10 13.89 3.84
N TYR A 251 -2.38 14.21 3.61
CA TYR A 251 -2.93 14.18 2.24
C TYR A 251 -2.09 15.09 1.33
N GLU A 252 -1.90 14.73 0.06
CA GLU A 252 -1.02 15.48 -0.84
C GLU A 252 -1.45 16.94 -0.99
N VAL A 253 -2.76 17.23 -0.99
CA VAL A 253 -3.31 18.60 -1.05
C VAL A 253 -2.89 19.47 0.15
N ASP A 254 -2.51 18.85 1.26
CA ASP A 254 -2.19 19.51 2.52
C ASP A 254 -0.71 19.45 2.91
N ARG A 255 0.07 18.59 2.24
CA ARG A 255 1.48 18.32 2.54
C ARG A 255 2.32 19.58 2.43
N ASP A 256 3.25 19.73 3.37
CA ASP A 256 4.30 20.75 3.31
C ASP A 256 5.59 20.08 2.78
N PRO A 257 5.99 20.30 1.51
CA PRO A 257 7.12 19.62 0.90
C PRO A 257 8.48 19.98 1.53
N GLN A 258 8.53 21.00 2.39
CA GLN A 258 9.74 21.34 3.17
C GLN A 258 9.86 20.51 4.47
N LYS A 259 8.81 19.78 4.85
CA LYS A 259 8.76 18.97 6.08
C LYS A 259 8.59 17.49 5.81
N GLU A 260 7.87 17.15 4.75
CA GLU A 260 7.36 15.81 4.48
C GLU A 260 7.57 15.42 3.01
N PRO A 261 8.27 14.30 2.71
CA PRO A 261 8.46 13.85 1.34
C PRO A 261 7.14 13.33 0.76
N SER A 262 7.00 13.42 -0.57
CA SER A 262 5.89 12.82 -1.30
C SER A 262 6.08 11.30 -1.45
N LEU A 263 5.03 10.58 -1.86
CA LEU A 263 5.15 9.16 -2.21
C LEU A 263 6.20 8.95 -3.32
N THR A 264 6.16 9.79 -4.37
CA THR A 264 7.11 9.79 -5.47
C THR A 264 8.55 9.98 -4.97
N GLU A 265 8.80 10.98 -4.11
CA GLU A 265 10.13 11.21 -3.52
C GLU A 265 10.61 9.99 -2.73
N MET A 266 9.76 9.42 -1.88
CA MET A 266 10.11 8.24 -1.08
C MET A 266 10.36 7.00 -1.93
N ALA A 267 9.51 6.73 -2.92
CA ALA A 267 9.64 5.58 -3.82
C ALA A 267 10.95 5.66 -4.61
N ILE A 268 11.22 6.78 -5.28
CA ILE A 268 12.45 6.97 -6.08
C ILE A 268 13.71 6.95 -5.20
N LYS A 269 13.67 7.51 -3.98
CA LYS A 269 14.78 7.33 -3.03
C LYS A 269 14.99 5.86 -2.68
N GLY A 270 13.92 5.14 -2.35
CA GLY A 270 13.97 3.73 -1.99
C GLY A 270 14.54 2.86 -3.11
N LEU A 271 14.05 3.00 -4.35
CA LEU A 271 14.56 2.29 -5.52
C LEU A 271 16.05 2.55 -5.74
N ASN A 272 16.48 3.81 -5.70
CA ASN A 272 17.88 4.17 -5.87
C ASN A 272 18.79 3.61 -4.77
N ASP A 273 18.36 3.64 -3.50
CA ASP A 273 19.11 3.09 -2.37
C ASP A 273 19.20 1.56 -2.42
N LEU A 274 18.10 0.88 -2.79
CA LEU A 274 18.05 -0.58 -2.95
C LEU A 274 18.92 -1.06 -4.13
N TYR A 275 18.82 -0.39 -5.29
CA TYR A 275 19.65 -0.67 -6.46
C TYR A 275 21.14 -0.43 -6.16
N LYS A 276 21.48 0.69 -5.50
CA LYS A 276 22.83 1.01 -5.02
C LYS A 276 23.38 -0.06 -4.09
N ALA A 277 22.57 -0.58 -3.16
CA ALA A 277 22.96 -1.65 -2.25
C ALA A 277 23.14 -3.00 -2.95
N THR A 278 22.31 -3.30 -3.95
CA THR A 278 22.28 -4.59 -4.66
C THR A 278 23.23 -4.69 -5.86
N LYS A 279 23.90 -3.60 -6.28
CA LYS A 279 24.86 -3.60 -7.43
C LYS A 279 25.92 -4.71 -7.41
N LYS A 280 26.32 -5.20 -6.23
CA LYS A 280 27.29 -6.31 -6.06
C LYS A 280 26.66 -7.61 -5.54
N SER A 281 25.35 -7.61 -5.30
CA SER A 281 24.59 -8.79 -4.92
C SER A 281 24.34 -9.70 -6.14
N LYS A 282 24.13 -10.99 -5.85
CA LYS A 282 23.62 -11.97 -6.83
C LYS A 282 22.11 -11.87 -7.01
N GLU A 283 21.40 -11.39 -5.99
CA GLU A 283 19.95 -11.19 -5.97
C GLU A 283 19.63 -9.69 -5.98
N GLY A 284 18.44 -9.33 -6.49
CA GLY A 284 17.94 -7.96 -6.52
C GLY A 284 17.30 -7.51 -5.20
N PHE A 285 16.16 -6.84 -5.32
CA PHE A 285 15.37 -6.39 -4.18
C PHE A 285 13.85 -6.58 -4.39
N PHE A 286 13.13 -6.66 -3.28
CA PHE A 286 11.66 -6.61 -3.22
C PHE A 286 11.26 -5.34 -2.48
N VAL A 287 10.30 -4.58 -3.00
CA VAL A 287 9.75 -3.42 -2.29
C VAL A 287 8.25 -3.28 -2.51
N MET A 288 7.54 -3.00 -1.42
CA MET A 288 6.13 -2.61 -1.44
C MET A 288 6.03 -1.10 -1.21
N VAL A 289 5.29 -0.43 -2.09
CA VAL A 289 5.06 1.03 -2.10
C VAL A 289 3.55 1.28 -1.97
N GLU A 290 3.08 2.12 -1.05
CA GLU A 290 1.64 2.31 -0.80
C GLU A 290 1.20 3.78 -0.90
N ALA A 291 0.23 4.05 -1.78
CA ALA A 291 -0.55 5.28 -1.82
C ALA A 291 -1.73 5.22 -0.84
N SER A 292 -1.43 5.14 0.45
CA SER A 292 -2.37 4.71 1.49
C SER A 292 -3.48 5.71 1.83
N ARG A 293 -3.39 6.95 1.35
CA ARG A 293 -4.32 8.03 1.74
C ARG A 293 -5.56 8.12 0.85
N ILE A 294 -5.59 7.41 -0.28
CA ILE A 294 -6.76 7.36 -1.18
C ILE A 294 -7.99 6.80 -0.43
N ASP A 295 -7.83 5.66 0.26
CA ASP A 295 -8.83 5.06 1.16
C ASP A 295 -9.31 6.03 2.24
N HIS A 296 -8.38 6.63 3.00
CA HIS A 296 -8.73 7.52 4.10
C HIS A 296 -9.61 8.70 3.65
N ALA A 297 -9.41 9.19 2.43
CA ALA A 297 -10.27 10.20 1.82
C ALA A 297 -11.61 9.64 1.32
N GLY A 298 -11.64 8.39 0.83
CA GLY A 298 -12.87 7.64 0.54
C GLY A 298 -13.71 7.42 1.79
N HIS A 299 -13.13 6.95 2.89
CA HIS A 299 -13.77 6.85 4.22
C HIS A 299 -14.32 8.19 4.74
N ALA A 300 -13.69 9.32 4.37
CA ALA A 300 -14.14 10.66 4.75
C ALA A 300 -15.20 11.24 3.81
N ASN A 301 -15.48 10.59 2.66
CA ASN A 301 -16.20 11.16 1.52
C ASN A 301 -15.67 12.55 1.15
N ASP A 302 -14.34 12.65 0.99
CA ASP A 302 -13.59 13.89 0.71
C ASP A 302 -13.03 13.86 -0.74
N PRO A 303 -13.78 14.40 -1.73
CA PRO A 303 -13.34 14.39 -3.12
C PRO A 303 -11.96 15.04 -3.34
N THR A 304 -11.62 16.07 -2.55
CA THR A 304 -10.37 16.82 -2.71
C THR A 304 -9.17 16.04 -2.20
N GLY A 305 -9.28 15.45 -1.00
CA GLY A 305 -8.23 14.55 -0.50
C GLY A 305 -8.04 13.37 -1.47
N HIS A 306 -9.14 12.75 -1.88
CA HIS A 306 -9.13 11.57 -2.75
C HIS A 306 -8.47 11.88 -4.11
N LEU A 307 -8.89 12.97 -4.77
CA LEU A 307 -8.30 13.42 -6.04
C LEU A 307 -6.79 13.64 -5.94
N HIS A 308 -6.33 14.40 -4.94
CA HIS A 308 -4.93 14.83 -4.89
C HIS A 308 -3.97 13.68 -4.59
N ASP A 309 -4.38 12.71 -3.77
CA ASP A 309 -3.58 11.50 -3.52
C ASP A 309 -3.60 10.51 -4.70
N ILE A 310 -4.69 10.44 -5.49
CA ILE A 310 -4.70 9.71 -6.78
C ILE A 310 -3.73 10.34 -7.79
N LEU A 311 -3.65 11.67 -7.84
CA LEU A 311 -2.69 12.37 -8.70
C LEU A 311 -1.24 12.18 -8.24
N GLU A 312 -0.98 12.03 -6.94
CA GLU A 312 0.36 11.67 -6.43
C GLU A 312 0.72 10.21 -6.72
N TYR A 313 -0.24 9.30 -6.57
CA TYR A 313 -0.06 7.90 -6.95
C TYR A 313 0.25 7.75 -8.44
N ASN A 314 -0.45 8.47 -9.32
CA ASN A 314 -0.16 8.53 -10.75
C ASN A 314 1.26 9.05 -11.04
N ARG A 315 1.73 10.10 -10.32
CA ARG A 315 3.12 10.58 -10.42
C ARG A 315 4.14 9.53 -9.96
N ALA A 316 3.86 8.84 -8.86
CA ALA A 316 4.74 7.79 -8.33
C ALA A 316 4.84 6.61 -9.31
N MET A 317 3.71 6.17 -9.90
CA MET A 317 3.68 5.10 -10.89
C MET A 317 4.47 5.48 -12.16
N ASP A 318 4.32 6.70 -12.68
CA ASP A 318 5.07 7.16 -13.84
C ASP A 318 6.58 7.25 -13.54
N ALA A 319 6.96 7.83 -12.40
CA ALA A 319 8.36 7.91 -12.01
C ALA A 319 8.99 6.52 -11.79
N MET A 320 8.23 5.54 -11.28
CA MET A 320 8.71 4.15 -11.17
C MET A 320 8.82 3.47 -12.53
N ARG A 321 7.94 3.78 -13.50
CA ARG A 321 8.07 3.34 -14.90
C ARG A 321 9.34 3.91 -15.53
N GLU A 322 9.55 5.21 -15.44
CA GLU A 322 10.77 5.88 -15.94
C GLU A 322 12.03 5.31 -15.28
N TRP A 323 11.99 5.05 -13.97
CA TRP A 323 13.10 4.40 -13.27
C TRP A 323 13.40 3.01 -13.82
N ILE A 324 12.40 2.21 -14.17
CA ILE A 324 12.57 0.89 -14.81
C ILE A 324 13.20 1.03 -16.20
N ASP A 325 12.73 1.99 -17.00
CA ASP A 325 13.26 2.27 -18.35
C ASP A 325 14.74 2.73 -18.31
N GLU A 326 15.15 3.45 -17.26
CA GLU A 326 16.53 3.93 -17.06
C GLU A 326 17.49 2.86 -16.50
N HIS A 327 16.99 1.71 -16.02
CA HIS A 327 17.78 0.69 -15.31
C HIS A 327 17.76 -0.68 -16.02
N ASP A 328 18.14 -0.69 -17.30
CA ASP A 328 18.19 -1.88 -18.16
C ASP A 328 19.14 -3.01 -17.64
N ASP A 329 20.12 -2.67 -16.79
CA ASP A 329 21.00 -3.61 -16.08
C ASP A 329 20.38 -4.29 -14.85
N SER A 330 19.11 -4.01 -14.57
CA SER A 330 18.32 -4.56 -13.47
C SER A 330 16.89 -4.88 -13.92
N PRO A 331 16.65 -6.05 -14.54
CA PRO A 331 15.32 -6.46 -14.96
C PRO A 331 14.30 -6.35 -13.83
N THR A 332 13.25 -5.59 -14.06
CA THR A 332 12.27 -5.21 -13.04
C THR A 332 10.87 -5.50 -13.55
N VAL A 333 10.03 -6.07 -12.68
CA VAL A 333 8.59 -6.20 -12.87
C VAL A 333 7.89 -5.32 -11.84
N LEU A 334 7.06 -4.42 -12.32
CA LEU A 334 6.12 -3.65 -11.51
C LEU A 334 4.75 -4.29 -11.67
N ILE A 335 4.11 -4.63 -10.57
CA ILE A 335 2.68 -4.95 -10.50
C ILE A 335 2.03 -3.97 -9.53
N SER A 336 0.82 -3.55 -9.83
CA SER A 336 0.09 -2.64 -8.97
C SER A 336 -1.41 -2.90 -9.00
N THR A 337 -2.04 -2.81 -7.84
CA THR A 337 -3.47 -2.97 -7.64
C THR A 337 -3.87 -2.23 -6.36
N ALA A 338 -5.12 -1.79 -6.26
CA ALA A 338 -5.70 -1.47 -4.96
C ALA A 338 -5.92 -2.75 -4.16
N ASP A 339 -6.18 -2.61 -2.87
CA ASP A 339 -6.60 -3.68 -1.97
C ASP A 339 -8.13 -3.86 -1.88
N HIS A 340 -8.87 -2.76 -2.11
CA HIS A 340 -10.31 -2.64 -2.28
C HIS A 340 -10.68 -1.26 -2.89
N GLU A 341 -11.95 -1.03 -3.20
CA GLU A 341 -12.49 0.32 -3.42
C GLU A 341 -13.03 0.88 -2.09
N CYS A 342 -12.94 2.20 -1.86
CA CYS A 342 -13.47 2.85 -0.67
C CYS A 342 -14.40 4.05 -0.95
N GLY A 343 -15.50 4.11 -0.19
CA GLY A 343 -16.53 5.14 -0.26
C GLY A 343 -17.72 4.80 -1.18
N GLY A 344 -17.54 3.83 -2.10
CA GLY A 344 -18.54 3.46 -3.10
C GLY A 344 -18.87 4.66 -3.99
N LEU A 345 -17.83 5.24 -4.59
CA LEU A 345 -17.85 6.46 -5.39
C LEU A 345 -18.58 6.25 -6.73
N THR A 346 -19.42 7.22 -7.08
CA THR A 346 -20.14 7.28 -8.35
C THR A 346 -20.00 8.67 -8.96
N LEU A 347 -19.68 8.71 -10.26
CA LEU A 347 -19.57 9.93 -11.06
C LEU A 347 -20.86 10.11 -11.85
N GLY A 348 -21.52 11.24 -11.68
CA GLY A 348 -22.90 11.44 -12.12
C GLY A 348 -23.87 11.19 -10.97
N TYR A 349 -24.56 12.24 -10.54
CA TYR A 349 -25.58 12.18 -9.50
C TYR A 349 -26.75 13.10 -9.85
N VAL A 350 -27.97 12.56 -9.81
CA VAL A 350 -29.19 13.33 -10.12
C VAL A 350 -29.50 14.27 -8.96
N LEU A 351 -29.48 15.57 -9.26
CA LEU A 351 -29.76 16.64 -8.31
C LEU A 351 -30.99 17.43 -8.76
N ASP A 352 -31.88 17.75 -7.83
CA ASP A 352 -33.08 18.54 -8.12
C ASP A 352 -32.71 19.91 -8.71
N GLY A 353 -33.13 20.14 -9.96
CA GLY A 353 -32.86 21.38 -10.70
C GLY A 353 -31.52 21.41 -11.47
N ALA A 354 -30.73 20.33 -11.44
CA ALA A 354 -29.54 20.16 -12.29
C ALA A 354 -29.85 19.29 -13.54
N PRO A 355 -28.94 19.23 -14.53
CA PRO A 355 -29.02 18.25 -15.61
C PRO A 355 -28.94 16.81 -15.08
N GLU A 356 -29.64 15.88 -15.73
CA GLU A 356 -29.72 14.46 -15.32
C GLU A 356 -28.35 13.75 -15.35
N TYR A 357 -27.50 14.10 -16.32
CA TYR A 357 -26.15 13.55 -16.48
C TYR A 357 -25.12 14.65 -16.16
N TRP A 358 -24.86 14.85 -14.86
CA TRP A 358 -24.01 15.93 -14.37
C TRP A 358 -22.85 15.42 -13.53
N PHE A 359 -21.63 15.65 -14.02
CA PHE A 359 -20.38 15.63 -13.27
C PHE A 359 -19.57 16.86 -13.68
N ALA A 360 -19.04 17.60 -12.71
CA ALA A 360 -18.47 18.94 -12.88
C ALA A 360 -17.06 19.04 -12.27
N PRO A 361 -16.05 18.36 -12.86
CA PRO A 361 -14.67 18.37 -12.37
C PRO A 361 -14.09 19.78 -12.12
N GLY A 362 -14.55 20.80 -12.86
CA GLY A 362 -14.08 22.18 -12.71
C GLY A 362 -14.18 22.79 -11.30
N TYR A 363 -15.03 22.28 -10.41
CA TYR A 363 -15.08 22.74 -9.03
C TYR A 363 -13.78 22.46 -8.25
N PHE A 364 -13.01 21.42 -8.62
CA PHE A 364 -11.70 21.12 -8.02
C PHE A 364 -10.67 22.24 -8.21
N ALA A 365 -10.82 23.09 -9.23
CA ALA A 365 -9.93 24.24 -9.45
C ALA A 365 -9.85 25.16 -8.24
N GLY A 366 -10.97 25.35 -7.53
CA GLY A 366 -11.06 26.16 -6.32
C GLY A 366 -10.63 25.44 -5.03
N SER A 367 -10.51 24.11 -5.03
CA SER A 367 -10.24 23.33 -3.80
C SER A 367 -8.74 23.17 -3.54
N LYS A 368 -8.31 23.46 -2.31
CA LYS A 368 -6.88 23.58 -1.93
C LYS A 368 -6.57 23.07 -0.52
N SER A 369 -7.44 22.28 0.10
CA SER A 369 -7.22 21.63 1.39
C SER A 369 -8.17 20.44 1.59
N SER A 370 -7.80 19.46 2.42
CA SER A 370 -8.71 18.37 2.80
C SER A 370 -9.73 18.81 3.85
N THR A 371 -10.81 18.03 3.96
CA THR A 371 -11.75 18.06 5.08
C THR A 371 -11.05 17.85 6.42
N GLU A 372 -9.99 17.02 6.50
CA GLU A 372 -9.30 16.70 7.75
C GLU A 372 -8.56 17.91 8.34
N LYS A 373 -7.83 18.65 7.50
CA LYS A 373 -7.16 19.90 7.90
C LYS A 373 -8.17 20.99 8.23
N LEU A 374 -9.18 21.17 7.38
CA LEU A 374 -10.19 22.21 7.59
C LEU A 374 -11.05 21.94 8.83
N SER A 375 -11.35 20.68 9.15
CA SER A 375 -12.03 20.30 10.40
C SER A 375 -11.22 20.68 11.64
N ARG A 376 -9.90 20.47 11.60
CA ARG A 376 -8.98 20.87 12.68
C ARG A 376 -8.92 22.39 12.81
N THR A 377 -8.75 23.12 11.69
CA THR A 377 -8.79 24.59 11.65
C THR A 377 -10.12 25.14 12.20
N TRP A 378 -11.26 24.53 11.84
CA TRP A 378 -12.57 25.00 12.28
C TRP A 378 -12.79 24.83 13.79
N LYS A 379 -12.44 23.66 14.33
CA LYS A 379 -12.50 23.38 15.77
C LYS A 379 -11.57 24.28 16.58
N ALA A 380 -10.41 24.64 16.03
CA ALA A 380 -9.42 25.51 16.67
C ALA A 380 -9.74 27.01 16.60
N ALA A 381 -10.69 27.44 15.75
CA ALA A 381 -11.00 28.86 15.56
C ALA A 381 -11.48 29.54 16.86
N THR A 382 -10.86 30.66 17.25
CA THR A 382 -11.18 31.42 18.49
C THR A 382 -12.04 32.67 18.28
N THR A 383 -12.52 32.88 17.05
CA THR A 383 -13.31 34.05 16.65
C THR A 383 -14.75 34.03 17.20
N THR A 384 -15.32 35.22 17.40
CA THR A 384 -16.75 35.41 17.67
C THR A 384 -17.60 35.47 16.40
N ASP A 385 -17.05 35.95 15.28
CA ASP A 385 -17.71 35.95 13.96
C ASP A 385 -17.47 34.60 13.25
N LEU A 386 -18.18 33.59 13.71
CA LEU A 386 -18.14 32.23 13.17
C LEU A 386 -18.66 32.18 11.72
N ALA A 387 -19.66 32.98 11.37
CA ALA A 387 -20.28 32.94 10.05
C ALA A 387 -19.36 33.50 8.94
N ARG A 388 -18.55 34.53 9.25
CA ARG A 388 -17.51 35.02 8.32
C ARG A 388 -16.34 34.05 8.23
N TYR A 389 -15.90 33.50 9.36
CA TYR A 389 -14.78 32.55 9.38
C TYR A 389 -15.09 31.27 8.62
N ALA A 390 -16.30 30.72 8.78
CA ALA A 390 -16.76 29.57 7.99
C ALA A 390 -16.67 29.85 6.47
N ARG A 391 -17.13 31.02 6.01
CA ARG A 391 -17.03 31.41 4.59
C ARG A 391 -15.57 31.52 4.12
N GLU A 392 -14.78 32.36 4.75
CA GLU A 392 -13.46 32.76 4.25
C GLU A 392 -12.34 31.76 4.54
N SER A 393 -12.40 31.04 5.67
CA SER A 393 -11.31 30.18 6.16
C SER A 393 -11.62 28.69 6.07
N ILE A 394 -12.87 28.29 5.78
CA ILE A 394 -13.27 26.88 5.68
C ILE A 394 -13.86 26.54 4.31
N PHE A 395 -15.03 27.09 3.95
CA PHE A 395 -15.70 26.78 2.69
C PHE A 395 -14.89 27.18 1.46
N LYS A 396 -14.37 28.42 1.44
CA LYS A 396 -13.61 28.96 0.31
C LYS A 396 -12.29 28.20 0.04
N PRO A 397 -11.44 27.88 1.04
CA PRO A 397 -10.29 26.98 0.83
C PRO A 397 -10.66 25.57 0.37
N TYR A 398 -11.86 25.08 0.68
CA TYR A 398 -12.37 23.79 0.20
C TYR A 398 -12.94 23.85 -1.24
N GLY A 399 -12.99 25.02 -1.88
CA GLY A 399 -13.59 25.19 -3.21
C GLY A 399 -15.06 25.61 -3.21
N ILE A 400 -15.70 25.72 -2.05
CA ILE A 400 -17.08 26.20 -1.92
C ILE A 400 -17.08 27.74 -1.85
N MET A 401 -17.13 28.37 -3.03
CA MET A 401 -17.08 29.83 -3.20
C MET A 401 -18.34 30.57 -2.76
N SER A 402 -19.48 29.88 -2.67
CA SER A 402 -20.77 30.45 -2.27
C SER A 402 -21.56 29.42 -1.45
N PRO A 403 -21.23 29.28 -0.15
CA PRO A 403 -22.01 28.45 0.76
C PRO A 403 -23.35 29.14 1.10
N THR A 404 -24.41 28.35 1.22
CA THR A 404 -25.74 28.80 1.64
C THR A 404 -25.76 29.17 3.13
N ASN A 405 -26.79 29.90 3.56
CA ASN A 405 -26.97 30.20 4.99
C ASN A 405 -27.20 28.94 5.83
N ASP A 406 -27.80 27.90 5.24
CA ASP A 406 -28.04 26.61 5.91
C ASP A 406 -26.74 25.81 6.05
N GLU A 407 -25.90 25.77 5.01
CA GLU A 407 -24.55 25.18 5.09
C GLU A 407 -23.70 25.85 6.18
N ILE A 408 -23.75 27.18 6.28
CA ILE A 408 -23.03 27.92 7.33
C ILE A 408 -23.59 27.63 8.71
N SER A 409 -24.91 27.58 8.86
CA SER A 409 -25.58 27.25 10.12
C SER A 409 -25.24 25.82 10.56
N ARG A 410 -25.19 24.87 9.61
CA ARG A 410 -24.79 23.48 9.86
C ARG A 410 -23.31 23.36 10.21
N ALA A 411 -22.43 24.10 9.54
CA ALA A 411 -21.01 24.18 9.88
C ALA A 411 -20.80 24.64 11.33
N ILE A 412 -21.52 25.68 11.76
CA ILE A 412 -21.48 26.19 13.14
C ILE A 412 -21.95 25.13 14.14
N ALA A 413 -23.04 24.42 13.85
CA ALA A 413 -23.56 23.36 14.71
C ALA A 413 -22.58 22.17 14.88
N LEU A 414 -21.84 21.82 13.82
CA LEU A 414 -20.90 20.68 13.80
C LEU A 414 -19.47 21.05 14.25
N ARG A 415 -19.20 22.31 14.64
CA ARG A 415 -17.83 22.82 14.89
C ARG A 415 -17.00 22.01 15.90
N ASN A 416 -17.65 21.32 16.85
CA ASN A 416 -16.94 20.56 17.88
C ASN A 416 -16.64 19.09 17.50
N THR A 417 -17.29 18.56 16.46
CA THR A 417 -17.22 17.17 15.99
C THR A 417 -16.52 17.07 14.63
N THR A 418 -15.17 16.96 14.65
CA THR A 418 -14.34 16.99 13.44
C THR A 418 -14.70 15.94 12.39
N SER A 419 -15.11 14.73 12.80
CA SER A 419 -15.55 13.69 11.87
C SER A 419 -16.87 14.04 11.17
N GLU A 420 -17.91 14.42 11.93
CA GLU A 420 -19.21 14.81 11.36
C GLU A 420 -19.11 16.06 10.50
N PHE A 421 -18.30 17.04 10.92
CA PHE A 421 -18.03 18.24 10.14
C PHE A 421 -17.29 17.94 8.83
N GLY A 422 -16.30 17.04 8.85
CA GLY A 422 -15.57 16.62 7.65
C GLY A 422 -16.50 15.97 6.63
N VAL A 423 -17.31 14.99 7.05
CA VAL A 423 -18.30 14.32 6.18
C VAL A 423 -19.34 15.31 5.64
N PHE A 424 -19.81 16.25 6.45
CA PHE A 424 -20.70 17.33 6.00
C PHE A 424 -20.04 18.20 4.92
N LEU A 425 -18.80 18.62 5.13
CA LEU A 425 -18.06 19.49 4.21
C LEU A 425 -17.77 18.78 2.88
N GLY A 426 -17.33 17.51 2.93
CA GLY A 426 -17.11 16.66 1.76
C GLY A 426 -18.39 16.42 0.95
N ARG A 427 -19.51 16.16 1.62
CA ARG A 427 -20.83 16.06 0.97
C ARG A 427 -21.25 17.37 0.29
N ALA A 428 -21.11 18.51 0.95
CA ALA A 428 -21.46 19.82 0.39
C ALA A 428 -20.67 20.13 -0.90
N PHE A 429 -19.44 19.65 -1.02
CA PHE A 429 -18.65 19.78 -2.25
C PHE A 429 -19.01 18.70 -3.29
N SER A 430 -19.29 17.47 -2.86
CA SER A 430 -19.78 16.38 -3.72
C SER A 430 -21.07 16.75 -4.47
N GLU A 431 -22.02 17.42 -3.78
CA GLU A 431 -23.26 17.93 -4.37
C GLU A 431 -23.00 19.01 -5.45
N ARG A 432 -21.89 19.75 -5.39
CA ARG A 432 -21.50 20.70 -6.46
C ARG A 432 -20.79 20.02 -7.62
N LEU A 433 -19.94 19.04 -7.30
CA LEU A 433 -19.27 18.19 -8.27
C LEU A 433 -20.22 17.29 -9.06
N GLY A 434 -21.41 16.95 -8.54
CA GLY A 434 -22.28 15.93 -9.17
C GLY A 434 -21.74 14.50 -8.96
N VAL A 435 -21.11 14.23 -7.81
CA VAL A 435 -20.64 12.90 -7.42
C VAL A 435 -21.36 12.43 -6.16
N HIS A 436 -21.47 11.12 -5.99
CA HIS A 436 -22.11 10.52 -4.82
C HIS A 436 -21.29 9.38 -4.24
N TRP A 437 -21.37 9.23 -2.92
CA TRP A 437 -20.66 8.25 -2.11
C TRP A 437 -21.70 7.41 -1.38
N SER A 438 -21.73 6.11 -1.65
CA SER A 438 -22.78 5.21 -1.13
C SER A 438 -22.51 4.69 0.29
N THR A 439 -21.29 4.85 0.81
CA THR A 439 -20.87 4.35 2.13
C THR A 439 -19.78 5.25 2.75
N LEU A 440 -19.40 4.97 4.00
CA LEU A 440 -18.17 5.47 4.66
C LEU A 440 -17.18 4.32 4.89
N GLY A 441 -17.29 3.25 4.11
CA GLY A 441 -16.50 2.03 4.20
C GLY A 441 -16.10 1.53 2.82
N HIS A 442 -15.49 0.34 2.76
CA HIS A 442 -15.09 -0.24 1.48
C HIS A 442 -16.31 -0.78 0.71
N SER A 443 -16.16 -0.99 -0.60
CA SER A 443 -17.10 -1.75 -1.42
C SER A 443 -16.46 -3.01 -2.02
N ALA A 444 -17.28 -3.90 -2.58
CA ALA A 444 -16.85 -5.16 -3.18
C ALA A 444 -16.61 -5.03 -4.71
N VAL A 445 -16.24 -3.84 -5.19
CA VAL A 445 -15.91 -3.60 -6.60
C VAL A 445 -14.55 -4.23 -6.92
N ASP A 446 -14.46 -4.95 -8.05
CA ASP A 446 -13.18 -5.44 -8.57
C ASP A 446 -12.27 -4.25 -8.90
N VAL A 447 -11.01 -4.34 -8.49
CA VAL A 447 -10.04 -3.24 -8.60
C VAL A 447 -9.10 -3.44 -9.79
N THR A 448 -8.57 -2.35 -10.36
CA THR A 448 -7.74 -2.43 -11.57
C THR A 448 -6.36 -3.04 -11.27
N LEU A 449 -5.93 -3.96 -12.13
CA LEU A 449 -4.57 -4.51 -12.13
C LEU A 449 -3.74 -3.79 -13.20
N TYR A 450 -2.61 -3.24 -12.77
CA TYR A 450 -1.61 -2.59 -13.60
C TYR A 450 -0.29 -3.37 -13.55
N GLY A 451 0.51 -3.28 -14.62
CA GLY A 451 1.84 -3.87 -14.64
C GLY A 451 2.75 -3.29 -15.70
N TYR A 452 4.06 -3.31 -15.43
CA TYR A 452 5.11 -2.79 -16.30
C TYR A 452 6.41 -3.58 -16.17
N GLY A 453 7.34 -3.40 -17.11
CA GLY A 453 8.66 -4.04 -17.10
C GLY A 453 8.66 -5.46 -17.66
N VAL A 454 9.53 -6.34 -17.16
CA VAL A 454 9.60 -7.75 -17.61
C VAL A 454 8.41 -8.56 -17.07
N ASN A 455 7.96 -9.56 -17.82
CA ASN A 455 6.98 -10.60 -17.43
C ASN A 455 5.58 -10.14 -16.93
N HIS A 456 5.31 -8.84 -16.76
CA HIS A 456 4.04 -8.31 -16.23
C HIS A 456 2.79 -8.82 -16.98
N LYS A 457 2.91 -9.09 -18.29
CA LYS A 457 1.81 -9.58 -19.13
C LYS A 457 1.39 -11.02 -18.81
N ASP A 458 2.25 -11.80 -18.17
CA ASP A 458 1.92 -13.17 -17.75
C ASP A 458 0.87 -13.16 -16.61
N PHE A 459 0.80 -12.05 -15.86
CA PHE A 459 -0.20 -11.82 -14.81
C PHE A 459 -1.48 -11.11 -15.30
N ALA A 460 -1.57 -10.73 -16.58
CA ALA A 460 -2.73 -10.06 -17.15
C ALA A 460 -4.03 -10.88 -17.00
N GLY A 461 -5.18 -10.20 -17.04
CA GLY A 461 -6.52 -10.80 -16.98
C GLY A 461 -7.28 -10.57 -15.67
N GLN A 462 -8.22 -11.46 -15.36
CA GLN A 462 -9.04 -11.40 -14.13
C GLN A 462 -8.45 -12.31 -13.05
N ARG A 463 -8.04 -11.75 -11.92
CA ARG A 463 -7.28 -12.43 -10.86
C ARG A 463 -8.03 -12.48 -9.54
N GLU A 464 -7.73 -13.46 -8.70
CA GLU A 464 -7.98 -13.43 -7.25
C GLU A 464 -6.78 -12.80 -6.55
N ASN A 465 -6.99 -12.06 -5.45
CA ASN A 465 -5.87 -11.38 -4.76
C ASN A 465 -4.76 -12.31 -4.25
N THR A 466 -5.05 -13.59 -4.00
CA THR A 466 -4.03 -14.58 -3.62
C THR A 466 -3.03 -14.88 -4.74
N GLU A 467 -3.45 -14.77 -6.01
CA GLU A 467 -2.56 -15.01 -7.17
C GLU A 467 -1.42 -13.98 -7.26
N VAL A 468 -1.52 -12.83 -6.59
CA VAL A 468 -0.44 -11.83 -6.54
C VAL A 468 0.78 -12.38 -5.80
N ALA A 469 0.58 -13.02 -4.64
CA ALA A 469 1.68 -13.61 -3.89
C ALA A 469 2.32 -14.78 -4.67
N GLU A 470 1.49 -15.58 -5.35
CA GLU A 470 1.93 -16.67 -6.23
C GLU A 470 2.80 -16.13 -7.39
N PHE A 471 2.36 -15.07 -8.07
CA PHE A 471 3.13 -14.43 -9.14
C PHE A 471 4.46 -13.87 -8.61
N VAL A 472 4.45 -13.15 -7.49
CA VAL A 472 5.68 -12.61 -6.88
C VAL A 472 6.64 -13.75 -6.48
N ALA A 473 6.12 -14.84 -5.93
CA ALA A 473 6.91 -16.02 -5.59
C ALA A 473 7.49 -16.71 -6.84
N GLU A 474 6.75 -16.81 -7.94
CA GLU A 474 7.28 -17.33 -9.22
C GLU A 474 8.39 -16.43 -9.78
N GLN A 475 8.15 -15.12 -9.88
CA GLN A 475 9.09 -14.14 -10.45
C GLN A 475 10.41 -14.07 -9.67
N LEU A 476 10.35 -14.25 -8.34
CA LEU A 476 11.53 -14.23 -7.48
C LEU A 476 12.05 -15.63 -7.12
N GLY A 477 11.37 -16.70 -7.55
CA GLY A 477 11.67 -18.11 -7.23
C GLY A 477 11.69 -18.38 -5.72
N LEU A 478 10.63 -18.02 -5.01
CA LEU A 478 10.46 -18.12 -3.56
C LEU A 478 9.64 -19.34 -3.16
N GLU A 479 9.86 -19.83 -1.95
CA GLU A 479 9.04 -20.86 -1.31
C GLU A 479 8.50 -20.30 0.01
N LEU A 480 7.17 -20.18 0.16
CA LEU A 480 6.53 -19.60 1.34
C LEU A 480 6.31 -20.64 2.46
N ASP A 481 6.14 -21.91 2.11
CA ASP A 481 5.90 -22.99 3.08
C ASP A 481 7.06 -23.16 4.09
N PRO A 482 8.36 -23.18 3.70
CA PRO A 482 9.47 -23.28 4.66
C PRO A 482 9.56 -22.08 5.61
N VAL A 483 9.09 -20.91 5.18
CA VAL A 483 8.99 -19.71 6.03
C VAL A 483 7.85 -19.90 7.03
N THR A 484 6.68 -20.31 6.55
CA THR A 484 5.49 -20.64 7.36
C THR A 484 5.80 -21.68 8.45
N GLU A 485 6.47 -22.79 8.09
CA GLU A 485 6.90 -23.82 9.03
C GLU A 485 7.85 -23.26 10.11
N ARG A 486 8.81 -22.41 9.71
CA ARG A 486 9.76 -21.79 10.63
C ARG A 486 9.10 -20.81 11.60
N LEU A 487 8.10 -20.05 11.14
CA LEU A 487 7.30 -19.16 11.99
C LEU A 487 6.48 -19.96 13.01
N ARG A 488 5.71 -20.96 12.54
CA ARG A 488 4.85 -21.82 13.38
C ARG A 488 5.66 -22.67 14.36
N GLY A 489 6.88 -23.06 14.00
CA GLY A 489 7.81 -23.80 14.87
C GLY A 489 8.19 -23.04 16.15
N ASN A 490 8.12 -21.70 16.17
CA ASN A 490 8.37 -20.90 17.37
C ASN A 490 7.09 -20.73 18.20
N THR A 491 6.62 -21.84 18.78
CA THR A 491 5.32 -21.91 19.48
C THR A 491 5.16 -20.93 20.63
N SER A 492 6.25 -20.59 21.35
CA SER A 492 6.25 -19.53 22.37
C SER A 492 6.00 -18.14 21.76
N TRP A 493 6.68 -17.80 20.66
CA TRP A 493 6.46 -16.52 20.00
C TRP A 493 5.05 -16.41 19.41
N VAL A 494 4.55 -17.46 18.77
CA VAL A 494 3.16 -17.52 18.25
C VAL A 494 2.17 -17.22 19.38
N LYS A 495 2.29 -17.93 20.50
CA LYS A 495 1.40 -17.74 21.66
C LYS A 495 1.49 -16.33 22.24
N ASP A 496 2.68 -15.77 22.38
CA ASP A 496 2.90 -14.54 23.15
C ASP A 496 2.81 -13.25 22.29
N ASN A 497 2.92 -13.35 20.95
CA ASN A 497 2.96 -12.19 20.04
C ASN A 497 1.93 -12.25 18.89
N VAL A 498 1.54 -13.45 18.41
CA VAL A 498 0.64 -13.60 17.25
C VAL A 498 -0.81 -13.80 17.67
N LYS A 499 -1.04 -14.60 18.72
CA LYS A 499 -2.38 -14.97 19.23
C LYS A 499 -2.97 -13.93 20.21
N PRO A 500 -4.31 -13.91 20.37
CA PRO A 500 -4.99 -13.16 21.43
C PRO A 500 -4.51 -13.56 22.83
N GLN A 501 -4.23 -12.58 23.69
CA GLN A 501 -3.89 -12.85 25.08
C GLN A 501 -5.14 -13.11 25.92
N PRO A 502 -5.03 -13.77 27.09
CA PRO A 502 -6.19 -14.07 27.94
C PRO A 502 -6.99 -12.81 28.31
N GLY A 503 -8.29 -12.81 27.97
CA GLY A 503 -9.19 -11.66 28.16
C GLY A 503 -9.29 -10.73 26.96
N GLU A 504 -8.47 -10.91 25.92
CA GLU A 504 -8.63 -10.24 24.64
C GLU A 504 -9.64 -11.00 23.76
N THR A 505 -10.38 -10.27 22.94
CA THR A 505 -11.34 -10.85 21.98
C THR A 505 -10.89 -10.53 20.57
N VAL A 506 -10.95 -11.52 19.67
CA VAL A 506 -10.76 -11.29 18.24
C VAL A 506 -11.93 -10.45 17.75
N ARG A 507 -11.67 -9.21 17.35
CA ARG A 507 -12.68 -8.34 16.75
C ARG A 507 -12.89 -8.77 15.30
N LEU A 508 -13.74 -9.77 15.09
CA LEU A 508 -14.24 -10.11 13.76
C LEU A 508 -14.85 -8.85 13.13
N ARG A 509 -14.32 -8.43 11.98
CA ARG A 509 -14.79 -7.23 11.25
C ARG A 509 -15.69 -7.60 10.07
N GLY A 510 -15.67 -8.84 9.59
CA GLY A 510 -16.59 -9.37 8.59
C GLY A 510 -17.88 -9.96 9.19
N ARG A 511 -18.69 -10.57 8.32
CA ARG A 511 -19.84 -11.42 8.69
C ARG A 511 -19.50 -12.86 8.39
N ASP A 512 -19.35 -13.68 9.42
CA ASP A 512 -19.13 -15.14 9.33
C ASP A 512 -19.92 -15.78 8.17
N LEU A 513 -19.22 -16.01 7.05
CA LEU A 513 -19.81 -16.51 5.81
C LEU A 513 -20.23 -17.98 5.93
N ALA A 514 -19.70 -18.72 6.92
CA ALA A 514 -20.07 -20.11 7.16
C ALA A 514 -21.45 -20.26 7.80
N ARG A 515 -22.03 -19.20 8.39
CA ARG A 515 -23.34 -19.24 9.06
C ARG A 515 -24.54 -18.85 8.20
N HIS A 516 -24.35 -18.52 6.92
CA HIS A 516 -25.43 -18.06 6.03
C HIS A 516 -25.86 -19.07 4.95
N HIS A 517 -25.68 -20.36 5.21
CA HIS A 517 -26.32 -21.47 4.47
C HIS A 517 -27.45 -22.14 5.28
N HIS A 518 -28.44 -21.34 5.73
CA HIS A 518 -29.72 -21.81 6.26
C HIS A 518 -30.86 -20.86 5.84
#